data_AF-A0A960S7E0-F1
#
_entry.id   AF-A0A960S7E0-F1
#
_cell.length_a   1.000
_cell.length_b   1.000
_cell.length_c   1.000
_cell.angle_alpha   90.00
_cell.angle_beta   90.00
_cell.angle_gamma   90.00
#
_symmetry.space_group_name_H-M   'P 1'
#
loop_
_entity.id
_entity.type
_entity.pdbx_description
1 polymer ?
#
loop_
_entity_poly.entity_id
_entity_poly.type
_entity_poly.pdbx_seq_one_letter_code
_entity_poly.pdbx_strand_id
1 'polypeptide(L)'
;MYQRFCELVKNHSFFLFGPRGSGKTTLLHKIFHEEKAVFYDLLDAEVEEMFRTKPNQLSALIDHLPEQITHIIIDEIQKVPKLLDEVHRLIEKDKKKHFILTCSSARKLKRGGANLLAGRAFVYNLFPLSVFELGDQFDMEHALHWGTLPKLFTLGEPKLKDQYLRAYTQTYLKEEVWGEQIVGILHLFVSFWKLLLKAMERSSTLQTFHAMLGSMRKP
;
A
#
# COMPACT_ATOMS: atom_id res chain seq x y z
N MET A 1 -6.20 8.36 -14.03
CA MET A 1 -5.30 7.48 -13.24
C MET A 1 -4.04 8.28 -12.92
N TYR A 2 -3.61 8.33 -11.66
CA TYR A 2 -2.49 9.19 -11.21
C TYR A 2 -1.12 8.67 -11.68
N GLN A 3 -0.19 9.58 -12.00
CA GLN A 3 1.22 9.24 -12.16
C GLN A 3 1.85 9.09 -10.77
N ARG A 4 2.58 8.00 -10.55
CA ARG A 4 3.18 7.70 -9.24
C ARG A 4 4.66 8.03 -9.25
N PHE A 5 5.15 8.71 -8.21
CA PHE A 5 6.57 8.99 -8.01
C PHE A 5 7.25 7.85 -7.22
N CYS A 6 7.15 6.65 -7.77
CA CYS A 6 7.80 5.46 -7.22
C CYS A 6 8.59 4.78 -8.33
N GLU A 7 9.91 4.96 -8.33
CA GLU A 7 10.79 4.37 -9.32
C GLU A 7 11.10 2.92 -8.95
N LEU A 8 10.41 2.00 -9.61
CA LEU A 8 10.58 0.56 -9.40
C LEU A 8 11.63 0.00 -10.37
N VAL A 9 12.56 -0.78 -9.83
CA VAL A 9 13.48 -1.59 -10.64
C VAL A 9 12.69 -2.61 -11.45
N LYS A 10 13.05 -2.75 -12.74
CA LYS A 10 12.37 -3.69 -13.66
C LYS A 10 13.12 -5.02 -13.81
N ASN A 11 14.42 -5.07 -13.48
CA ASN A 11 15.27 -6.23 -13.73
C ASN A 11 15.68 -6.97 -12.45
N HIS A 12 14.92 -6.78 -11.37
CA HIS A 12 15.18 -7.42 -10.08
C HIS A 12 13.87 -7.72 -9.37
N SER A 13 13.90 -8.72 -8.49
CA SER A 13 12.77 -9.02 -7.60
C SER A 13 12.63 -7.94 -6.54
N PHE A 14 11.40 -7.64 -6.12
CA PHE A 14 11.15 -6.66 -5.06
C PHE A 14 9.82 -6.87 -4.34
N PHE A 15 9.76 -6.33 -3.12
CA PHE A 15 8.53 -6.12 -2.38
C PHE A 15 7.99 -4.71 -2.61
N LEU A 16 6.68 -4.60 -2.83
CA LEU A 16 5.95 -3.34 -2.81
C LEU A 16 4.99 -3.34 -1.62
N PHE A 17 5.43 -2.70 -0.54
CA PHE A 17 4.58 -2.47 0.63
C PHE A 17 3.73 -1.23 0.45
N GLY A 18 2.56 -1.20 1.07
CA GLY A 18 1.73 0.01 1.09
C GLY A 18 0.33 -0.27 1.59
N PRO A 19 -0.35 0.72 2.20
CA PRO A 19 -1.65 0.48 2.78
C PRO A 19 -2.66 0.00 1.76
N ARG A 20 -3.72 -0.69 2.21
CA ARG A 20 -4.82 -1.08 1.32
C ARG A 20 -5.37 0.16 0.62
N GLY A 21 -5.73 0.03 -0.66
CA GLY A 21 -6.26 1.14 -1.46
C GLY A 21 -5.23 2.19 -1.89
N SER A 22 -3.94 2.05 -1.56
CA SER A 22 -2.87 2.93 -2.05
C SER A 22 -2.62 2.82 -3.56
N GLY A 23 -3.16 1.81 -4.25
CA GLY A 23 -3.02 1.62 -5.69
C GLY A 23 -1.81 0.78 -6.12
N LYS A 24 -1.34 -0.15 -5.27
CA LYS A 24 -0.23 -1.08 -5.59
C LYS A 24 -0.48 -1.88 -6.87
N THR A 25 -1.59 -2.63 -6.91
CA THR A 25 -2.00 -3.46 -8.05
C THR A 25 -2.14 -2.61 -9.32
N THR A 26 -2.82 -1.46 -9.20
CA THR A 26 -2.98 -0.51 -10.31
C THR A 26 -1.65 0.01 -10.85
N LEU A 27 -0.69 0.32 -9.96
CA LEU A 27 0.65 0.74 -10.36
C LEU A 27 1.40 -0.38 -11.11
N LEU A 28 1.30 -1.62 -10.62
CA LEU A 28 1.98 -2.75 -11.24
C LEU A 28 1.42 -3.08 -12.62
N HIS A 29 0.10 -3.11 -12.81
CA HIS A 29 -0.49 -3.27 -14.15
C HIS A 29 -0.09 -2.17 -15.13
N LYS A 30 0.15 -0.95 -14.64
CA LYS A 30 0.60 0.17 -15.49
C LYS A 30 2.07 0.02 -15.91
N ILE A 31 2.92 -0.52 -15.04
CA ILE A 31 4.37 -0.62 -15.28
C ILE A 31 4.71 -1.91 -16.04
N PHE A 32 4.04 -3.01 -15.72
CA PHE A 32 4.30 -4.34 -16.25
C PHE A 32 3.16 -4.75 -17.17
N HIS A 33 3.46 -4.85 -18.46
CA HIS A 33 2.52 -5.29 -19.48
C HIS A 33 2.29 -6.80 -19.41
N GLU A 34 1.07 -7.24 -19.68
CA GLU A 34 0.65 -8.65 -19.66
C GLU A 34 1.49 -9.53 -20.62
N GLU A 35 2.07 -8.97 -21.66
CA GLU A 35 2.98 -9.67 -22.58
C GLU A 35 4.28 -10.17 -21.94
N LYS A 36 4.69 -9.57 -20.81
CA LYS A 36 5.93 -9.91 -20.10
C LYS A 36 5.71 -10.32 -18.64
N ALA A 37 4.47 -10.23 -18.16
CA ALA A 37 4.15 -10.41 -16.76
C ALA A 37 2.93 -11.30 -16.56
N VAL A 38 2.99 -12.16 -15.55
CA VAL A 38 1.85 -12.91 -15.03
C VAL A 38 1.47 -12.39 -13.65
N PHE A 39 0.17 -12.31 -13.38
CA PHE A 39 -0.38 -11.87 -12.10
C PHE A 39 -1.06 -13.04 -11.39
N TYR A 40 -0.73 -13.21 -10.11
CA TYR A 40 -1.40 -14.10 -9.18
C TYR A 40 -1.99 -13.27 -8.05
N ASP A 41 -3.31 -13.08 -8.06
CA ASP A 41 -4.02 -12.35 -7.00
C ASP A 41 -4.41 -13.31 -5.89
N LEU A 42 -3.78 -13.19 -4.71
CA LEU A 42 -4.13 -14.02 -3.54
C LEU A 42 -5.37 -13.50 -2.78
N LEU A 43 -6.04 -12.48 -3.29
CA LEU A 43 -7.41 -12.15 -2.89
C LEU A 43 -8.45 -13.04 -3.57
N ASP A 44 -8.10 -13.63 -4.72
CA ASP A 44 -8.90 -14.67 -5.35
C ASP A 44 -8.84 -15.96 -4.52
N ALA A 45 -10.00 -16.48 -4.14
CA ALA A 45 -10.11 -17.61 -3.22
C ALA A 45 -9.54 -18.91 -3.81
N GLU A 46 -9.67 -19.12 -5.13
CA GLU A 46 -9.17 -20.31 -5.80
C GLU A 46 -7.64 -20.27 -5.89
N VAL A 47 -7.09 -19.11 -6.26
CA VAL A 47 -5.63 -18.89 -6.33
C VAL A 47 -5.01 -18.98 -4.94
N GLU A 48 -5.62 -18.37 -3.93
CA GLU A 48 -5.17 -18.44 -2.54
C GLU A 48 -5.11 -19.89 -2.05
N GLU A 49 -6.20 -20.64 -2.21
CA GLU A 49 -6.29 -22.02 -1.74
C GLU A 49 -5.31 -22.95 -2.47
N MET A 50 -5.14 -22.77 -3.78
CA MET A 50 -4.16 -23.50 -4.58
C MET A 50 -2.74 -23.36 -4.00
N PHE A 51 -2.28 -22.12 -3.79
CA PHE A 51 -0.93 -21.90 -3.26
C PHE A 51 -0.81 -22.19 -1.77
N ARG A 52 -1.90 -22.08 -1.00
CA ARG A 52 -1.90 -22.44 0.42
C ARG A 52 -1.73 -23.95 0.61
N THR A 53 -2.39 -24.75 -0.22
CA THR A 53 -2.37 -26.21 -0.11
C THR A 53 -1.16 -26.82 -0.83
N LYS A 54 -0.73 -26.25 -1.96
CA LYS A 54 0.45 -26.70 -2.71
C LYS A 54 1.33 -25.53 -3.19
N PRO A 55 2.17 -24.95 -2.31
CA PRO A 55 3.05 -23.83 -2.69
C PRO A 55 3.99 -24.15 -3.87
N ASN A 56 4.45 -25.39 -3.97
CA ASN A 56 5.32 -25.88 -5.05
C ASN A 56 4.67 -25.86 -6.44
N GLN A 57 3.34 -25.73 -6.51
CA GLN A 57 2.63 -25.54 -7.78
C GLN A 57 3.09 -24.27 -8.51
N LEU A 58 3.61 -23.27 -7.80
CA LEU A 58 4.20 -22.07 -8.40
C LEU A 58 5.36 -22.41 -9.36
N SER A 59 6.26 -23.33 -9.00
CA SER A 59 7.34 -23.76 -9.90
C SER A 59 6.78 -24.41 -11.15
N ALA A 60 5.79 -25.29 -11.00
CA ALA A 60 5.19 -25.97 -12.14
C ALA A 60 4.55 -24.94 -13.09
N LEU A 61 3.80 -23.97 -12.56
CA LEU A 61 3.22 -22.90 -13.39
C LEU A 61 4.31 -22.11 -14.13
N ILE A 62 5.38 -21.72 -13.44
CA ILE A 62 6.47 -20.92 -14.02
C ILE A 62 7.25 -21.69 -15.08
N ASP A 63 7.47 -22.99 -14.88
CA ASP A 63 8.16 -23.84 -15.85
C ASP A 63 7.36 -23.99 -17.16
N HIS A 64 6.05 -23.76 -17.15
CA HIS A 64 5.19 -23.75 -18.34
C HIS A 64 4.94 -22.35 -18.92
N LEU A 65 5.46 -21.28 -18.29
CA LEU A 65 5.29 -19.93 -18.81
C LEU A 65 6.13 -19.74 -20.08
N PRO A 66 5.62 -18.99 -21.07
CA PRO A 66 6.41 -18.58 -22.22
C PRO A 66 7.69 -17.84 -21.80
N GLU A 67 8.77 -17.97 -22.58
CA GLU A 67 10.07 -17.38 -22.25
C GLU A 67 10.01 -15.85 -22.13
N GLN A 68 9.13 -15.18 -22.87
CA GLN A 68 8.93 -13.74 -22.80
C GLN A 68 8.35 -13.25 -21.46
N ILE A 69 7.71 -14.13 -20.69
CA ILE A 69 7.19 -13.79 -19.37
C ILE A 69 8.34 -13.82 -18.38
N THR A 70 8.89 -12.66 -18.09
CA THR A 70 10.02 -12.49 -17.16
C THR A 70 9.57 -12.05 -15.77
N HIS A 71 8.37 -11.51 -15.62
CA HIS A 71 7.87 -10.94 -14.36
C HIS A 71 6.74 -11.78 -13.77
N ILE A 72 6.92 -12.21 -12.53
CA ILE A 72 5.91 -12.94 -11.77
C ILE A 72 5.43 -12.03 -10.64
N ILE A 73 4.20 -11.55 -10.75
CA ILE A 73 3.60 -10.63 -9.78
C ILE A 73 2.66 -11.43 -8.89
N ILE A 74 2.91 -11.41 -7.59
CA ILE A 74 2.06 -12.05 -6.58
C ILE A 74 1.49 -10.96 -5.68
N ASP A 75 0.18 -10.76 -5.76
CA ASP A 75 -0.52 -9.72 -5.01
C ASP A 75 -0.90 -10.22 -3.61
N GLU A 76 -0.72 -9.35 -2.60
CA GLU A 76 -1.09 -9.62 -1.20
C GLU A 76 -0.46 -10.92 -0.63
N ILE A 77 0.85 -11.11 -0.83
CA ILE A 77 1.65 -12.29 -0.43
C ILE A 77 1.49 -12.70 1.05
N GLN A 78 1.07 -11.77 1.92
CA GLN A 78 0.78 -12.10 3.32
C GLN A 78 -0.41 -13.05 3.53
N LYS A 79 -1.24 -13.29 2.50
CA LYS A 79 -2.28 -14.31 2.54
C LYS A 79 -1.70 -15.72 2.59
N VAL A 80 -0.58 -15.95 1.89
CA VAL A 80 0.13 -17.24 1.88
C VAL A 80 1.62 -17.03 2.18
N PRO A 81 2.00 -16.72 3.44
CA PRO A 81 3.40 -16.41 3.78
C PRO A 81 4.39 -17.52 3.44
N LYS A 82 3.96 -18.80 3.52
CA LYS A 82 4.78 -19.97 3.16
C LYS A 82 5.19 -20.00 1.69
N LEU A 83 4.48 -19.30 0.81
CA LEU A 83 4.83 -19.20 -0.61
C LEU A 83 6.17 -18.47 -0.81
N LEU A 84 6.61 -17.67 0.17
CA LEU A 84 7.91 -16.99 0.12
C LEU A 84 9.10 -17.94 0.07
N ASP A 85 9.00 -19.13 0.68
CA ASP A 85 10.08 -20.13 0.61
C ASP A 85 10.24 -20.65 -0.81
N GLU A 86 9.14 -20.82 -1.53
CA GLU A 86 9.16 -21.24 -2.92
C GLU A 86 9.64 -20.11 -3.85
N VAL A 87 9.18 -18.88 -3.63
CA VAL A 87 9.68 -17.70 -4.34
C VAL A 87 11.19 -17.55 -4.16
N HIS A 88 11.70 -17.75 -2.95
CA HIS A 88 13.13 -17.75 -2.68
C HIS A 88 13.85 -18.78 -3.56
N ARG A 89 13.42 -20.04 -3.51
CA ARG A 89 14.02 -21.13 -4.28
C ARG A 89 14.04 -20.79 -5.79
N LEU A 90 12.98 -20.18 -6.30
CA LEU A 90 12.85 -19.82 -7.71
C LEU A 90 13.72 -18.63 -8.14
N ILE A 91 13.87 -17.61 -7.28
CA ILE A 91 14.82 -16.51 -7.50
C ILE A 91 16.26 -17.02 -7.61
N GLU A 92 16.60 -18.09 -6.89
CA GLU A 92 17.91 -18.72 -6.99
C GLU A 92 18.05 -19.63 -8.22
N LYS A 93 16.97 -20.35 -8.58
CA LYS A 93 16.95 -21.25 -9.73
C LYS A 93 17.09 -20.51 -11.07
N ASP A 94 16.38 -19.41 -11.27
CA ASP A 94 16.35 -18.69 -12.55
C ASP A 94 16.46 -17.17 -12.39
N LYS A 95 17.64 -16.64 -12.70
CA LYS A 95 17.94 -15.21 -12.61
C LYS A 95 17.28 -14.37 -13.71
N LYS A 96 16.67 -15.00 -14.73
CA LYS A 96 15.89 -14.31 -15.77
C LYS A 96 14.46 -13.99 -15.32
N LYS A 97 13.99 -14.64 -14.25
CA LYS A 97 12.66 -14.44 -13.69
C LYS A 97 12.73 -13.48 -12.50
N HIS A 98 11.84 -12.50 -12.48
CA HIS A 98 11.78 -11.46 -11.45
C HIS A 98 10.45 -11.55 -10.70
N PHE A 99 10.53 -11.62 -9.37
CA PHE A 99 9.36 -11.77 -8.51
C PHE A 99 9.00 -10.44 -7.87
N ILE A 100 7.77 -10.02 -8.09
CA ILE A 100 7.22 -8.77 -7.58
C ILE A 100 6.12 -9.11 -6.60
N LEU A 101 6.32 -8.78 -5.34
CA LEU A 101 5.46 -9.21 -4.26
C LEU A 101 4.81 -7.99 -3.63
N THR A 102 3.48 -7.89 -3.69
CA THR A 102 2.80 -6.81 -2.96
C THR A 102 2.38 -7.28 -1.57
N CYS A 103 2.32 -6.33 -0.65
CA CYS A 103 1.81 -6.62 0.68
C CYS A 103 1.21 -5.37 1.33
N SER A 104 0.02 -5.49 1.90
CA SER A 104 -0.56 -4.38 2.66
C SER A 104 0.13 -4.10 4.00
N SER A 105 0.92 -5.06 4.51
CA SER A 105 1.56 -4.98 5.82
C SER A 105 2.79 -5.89 5.95
N ALA A 106 3.98 -5.29 5.95
CA ALA A 106 5.24 -5.99 6.23
C ALA A 106 5.23 -6.72 7.59
N ARG A 107 4.42 -6.25 8.53
CA ARG A 107 4.30 -6.82 9.88
C ARG A 107 3.64 -8.19 9.86
N LYS A 108 2.57 -8.36 9.07
CA LYS A 108 1.84 -9.63 8.93
C LYS A 108 2.78 -10.73 8.39
N LEU A 109 3.64 -10.39 7.45
CA LEU A 109 4.68 -11.31 6.95
C LEU A 109 5.70 -11.70 8.01
N LYS A 110 6.24 -10.73 8.75
CA LYS A 110 7.21 -11.02 9.84
C LYS A 110 6.60 -11.90 10.95
N ARG A 111 5.35 -11.62 11.34
CA ARG A 111 4.61 -12.44 12.33
C ARG A 111 4.36 -13.87 11.83
N GLY A 112 4.19 -14.05 10.52
CA GLY A 112 4.06 -15.37 9.89
C GLY A 112 5.36 -16.18 9.89
N GLY A 113 6.46 -15.67 10.48
CA GLY A 113 7.76 -16.33 10.48
C GLY A 113 8.47 -16.29 9.12
N ALA A 114 7.94 -15.55 8.16
CA ALA A 114 8.49 -15.52 6.83
C ALA A 114 9.78 -14.69 6.78
N ASN A 115 10.83 -15.27 6.21
CA ASN A 115 12.05 -14.53 5.91
C ASN A 115 11.79 -13.64 4.70
N LEU A 116 11.92 -12.32 4.85
CA LEU A 116 11.59 -11.29 3.84
C LEU A 116 12.59 -11.24 2.66
N LEU A 117 13.04 -12.40 2.17
CA LEU A 117 14.00 -12.54 1.07
C LEU A 117 15.22 -11.62 1.24
N ALA A 118 15.74 -11.50 2.47
CA ALA A 118 16.79 -10.55 2.80
C ALA A 118 17.98 -10.68 1.83
N GLY A 119 18.34 -9.56 1.17
CA GLY A 119 19.41 -9.48 0.17
C GLY A 119 19.04 -9.98 -1.24
N ARG A 120 17.85 -10.53 -1.46
CA ARG A 120 17.41 -11.14 -2.73
C ARG A 120 16.24 -10.39 -3.39
N ALA A 121 15.60 -9.49 -2.67
CA ALA A 121 14.57 -8.62 -3.20
C ALA A 121 14.75 -7.19 -2.66
N PHE A 122 14.56 -6.19 -3.52
CA PHE A 122 14.47 -4.79 -3.10
C PHE A 122 13.18 -4.55 -2.31
N VAL A 123 13.14 -3.47 -1.55
CA VAL A 123 11.96 -3.11 -0.75
C VAL A 123 11.53 -1.69 -1.10
N TYR A 124 10.30 -1.55 -1.58
CA TYR A 124 9.65 -0.29 -1.88
C TYR A 124 8.42 -0.08 -1.01
N ASN A 125 8.12 1.18 -0.73
CA ASN A 125 6.91 1.59 -0.02
C ASN A 125 6.10 2.54 -0.91
N LEU A 126 4.85 2.16 -1.18
CA LEU A 126 3.86 2.98 -1.87
C LEU A 126 2.92 3.59 -0.85
N PHE A 127 2.97 4.91 -0.73
CA PHE A 127 2.12 5.67 0.18
C PHE A 127 0.81 6.09 -0.51
N PRO A 128 -0.15 6.67 0.23
CA PRO A 128 -1.23 7.45 -0.38
C PRO A 128 -0.68 8.57 -1.30
N LEU A 129 -1.56 9.17 -2.10
CA LEU A 129 -1.11 10.17 -3.08
C LEU A 129 -0.44 11.35 -2.39
N SER A 130 0.73 11.74 -2.89
CA SER A 130 1.39 12.96 -2.45
C SER A 130 0.76 14.19 -3.12
N VAL A 131 1.02 15.37 -2.54
CA VAL A 131 0.63 16.65 -3.12
C VAL A 131 1.14 16.79 -4.56
N PHE A 132 2.37 16.36 -4.81
CA PHE A 132 2.98 16.41 -6.14
C PHE A 132 2.31 15.45 -7.13
N GLU A 133 1.84 14.28 -6.69
CA GLU A 133 1.12 13.32 -7.54
C GLU A 133 -0.30 13.79 -7.88
N LEU A 134 -0.89 14.62 -7.00
CA LEU A 134 -2.20 15.22 -7.18
C LEU A 134 -2.14 16.46 -8.08
N GLY A 135 -1.07 17.25 -8.02
CA GLY A 135 -0.90 18.47 -8.80
C GLY A 135 -2.10 19.41 -8.60
N ASP A 136 -2.73 19.82 -9.69
CA ASP A 136 -3.89 20.72 -9.66
C ASP A 136 -5.14 20.12 -8.99
N GLN A 137 -5.18 18.79 -8.80
CA GLN A 137 -6.26 18.12 -8.07
C GLN A 137 -6.06 18.14 -6.55
N PHE A 138 -4.94 18.69 -6.06
CA PHE A 138 -4.72 18.79 -4.63
C PHE A 138 -5.63 19.86 -4.02
N ASP A 139 -6.47 19.43 -3.10
CA ASP A 139 -7.26 20.29 -2.23
C ASP A 139 -6.84 20.01 -0.77
N MET A 140 -6.34 21.05 -0.10
CA MET A 140 -5.88 20.97 1.29
C MET A 140 -7.02 20.65 2.26
N GLU A 141 -8.20 21.25 2.07
CA GLU A 141 -9.35 20.98 2.92
C GLU A 141 -9.82 19.54 2.73
N HIS A 142 -9.82 19.05 1.48
CA HIS A 142 -10.10 17.64 1.21
C HIS A 142 -9.09 16.71 1.89
N ALA A 143 -7.80 16.99 1.72
CA ALA A 143 -6.73 16.15 2.25
C ALA A 143 -6.74 16.11 3.79
N LEU A 144 -7.10 17.21 4.46
CA LEU A 144 -7.22 17.25 5.92
C LEU A 144 -8.47 16.52 6.43
N HIS A 145 -9.61 16.63 5.72
CA HIS A 145 -10.86 16.01 6.14
C HIS A 145 -10.90 14.50 5.86
N TRP A 146 -10.43 14.07 4.68
CA TRP A 146 -10.58 12.67 4.24
C TRP A 146 -9.25 11.94 4.03
N GLY A 147 -8.13 12.65 3.88
CA GLY A 147 -6.84 12.08 3.53
C GLY A 147 -6.62 11.99 2.02
N THR A 148 -5.56 11.29 1.59
CA THR A 148 -5.11 11.27 0.18
C THR A 148 -5.12 9.89 -0.47
N LEU A 149 -5.96 8.96 0.01
CA LEU A 149 -6.14 7.68 -0.68
C LEU A 149 -6.77 7.92 -2.07
N PRO A 150 -6.26 7.28 -3.14
CA PRO A 150 -6.76 7.48 -4.51
C PRO A 150 -8.28 7.38 -4.66
N LYS A 151 -8.93 6.46 -3.94
CA LYS A 151 -10.38 6.26 -4.03
C LYS A 151 -11.18 7.49 -3.57
N LEU A 152 -10.68 8.24 -2.60
CA LEU A 152 -11.39 9.40 -2.02
C LEU A 152 -11.55 10.55 -3.00
N PHE A 153 -10.59 10.72 -3.91
CA PHE A 153 -10.68 11.71 -4.99
C PHE A 153 -11.65 11.30 -6.10
N THR A 154 -12.01 10.01 -6.19
CA THR A 154 -13.03 9.53 -7.14
C THR A 154 -14.45 9.53 -6.58
N LEU A 155 -14.59 9.64 -5.25
CA LEU A 155 -15.88 9.71 -4.58
C LEU A 155 -16.34 11.17 -4.56
N GLY A 156 -17.44 11.50 -5.25
CA GLY A 156 -17.99 12.86 -5.27
C GLY A 156 -18.67 13.24 -3.96
N GLU A 157 -19.51 12.35 -3.42
CA GLU A 157 -20.35 12.68 -2.26
C GLU A 157 -19.59 12.53 -0.92
N PRO A 158 -19.65 13.54 -0.02
CA PRO A 158 -19.03 13.47 1.31
C PRO A 158 -19.50 12.26 2.13
N LYS A 159 -20.78 11.90 2.06
CA LYS A 159 -21.34 10.74 2.78
C LYS A 159 -20.68 9.42 2.36
N LEU A 160 -20.37 9.25 1.07
CA LEU A 160 -19.70 8.05 0.58
C LEU A 160 -18.24 8.01 1.02
N LYS A 161 -17.55 9.16 1.09
CA LYS A 161 -16.19 9.25 1.65
C LYS A 161 -16.18 8.83 3.12
N ASP A 162 -17.14 9.32 3.91
CA ASP A 162 -17.26 8.95 5.32
C ASP A 162 -17.54 7.46 5.51
N GLN A 163 -18.46 6.89 4.73
CA GLN A 163 -18.75 5.45 4.76
C GLN A 163 -17.51 4.63 4.37
N TYR A 164 -16.81 5.05 3.32
CA TYR A 164 -15.57 4.41 2.88
C TYR A 164 -14.51 4.44 3.98
N LEU A 165 -14.26 5.60 4.60
CA LEU A 165 -13.28 5.75 5.68
C LEU A 165 -13.68 4.95 6.92
N ARG A 166 -14.97 4.86 7.26
CA ARG A 166 -15.46 4.02 8.35
C ARG A 166 -15.21 2.54 8.07
N ALA A 167 -15.56 2.05 6.89
CA ALA A 167 -15.31 0.67 6.48
C ALA A 167 -13.80 0.37 6.45
N TYR A 168 -13.01 1.29 5.90
CA TYR A 168 -11.55 1.21 5.87
C TYR A 168 -10.96 1.12 7.27
N THR A 169 -11.41 1.99 8.19
CA THR A 169 -10.89 2.03 9.56
C THR A 169 -11.28 0.77 10.35
N GLN A 170 -12.52 0.31 10.21
CA GLN A 170 -13.01 -0.87 10.92
C GLN A 170 -12.31 -2.16 10.50
N THR A 171 -11.95 -2.28 9.22
CA THR A 171 -11.30 -3.47 8.67
C THR A 171 -9.78 -3.37 8.75
N TYR A 172 -9.19 -2.33 8.17
CA TYR A 172 -7.74 -2.20 8.02
C TYR A 172 -7.05 -1.71 9.30
N LEU A 173 -7.50 -0.58 9.87
CA LEU A 173 -6.85 -0.04 11.08
C LEU A 173 -7.01 -0.99 12.26
N LYS A 174 -8.16 -1.67 12.40
CA LYS A 174 -8.33 -2.70 13.42
C LYS A 174 -7.34 -3.85 13.24
N GLU A 175 -7.19 -4.38 12.02
CA GLU A 175 -6.25 -5.46 11.72
C GLU A 175 -4.77 -5.06 11.92
N GLU A 176 -4.40 -3.82 11.57
CA GLU A 176 -3.01 -3.34 11.67
C GLU A 176 -2.61 -2.84 13.07
N VAL A 177 -3.55 -2.27 13.83
CA VAL A 177 -3.29 -1.66 15.16
C VAL A 177 -3.48 -2.66 16.30
N TRP A 178 -4.50 -3.52 16.23
CA TRP A 178 -4.83 -4.41 17.35
C TRP A 178 -3.79 -5.53 17.51
N GLY A 179 -3.02 -5.83 16.45
CA GLY A 179 -1.91 -6.77 16.49
C GLY A 179 -0.70 -6.31 17.31
N GLU A 180 -0.64 -5.05 17.75
CA GLU A 180 0.57 -4.46 18.36
C GLU A 180 0.36 -3.83 19.75
N GLN A 181 -0.81 -3.94 20.39
CA GLN A 181 -1.10 -3.19 21.64
C GLN A 181 -0.89 -1.66 21.51
N ILE A 182 -0.92 -1.10 20.29
CA ILE A 182 -0.86 0.35 20.00
C ILE A 182 -2.20 1.03 20.31
N VAL A 183 -3.07 0.41 21.10
CA VAL A 183 -4.33 1.01 21.56
C VAL A 183 -4.03 2.28 22.40
N GLY A 184 -2.94 2.27 23.17
CA GLY A 184 -2.52 3.42 23.98
C GLY A 184 -2.11 4.65 23.16
N ILE A 185 -1.33 4.46 22.09
CA ILE A 185 -0.82 5.56 21.25
C ILE A 185 -1.95 6.12 20.37
N LEU A 186 -2.81 5.27 19.82
CA LEU A 186 -3.96 5.74 19.03
C LEU A 186 -4.99 6.49 19.88
N HIS A 187 -5.22 6.05 21.12
CA HIS A 187 -6.04 6.81 22.05
C HIS A 187 -5.40 8.15 22.42
N LEU A 188 -4.07 8.18 22.62
CA LEU A 188 -3.32 9.43 22.85
C LEU A 188 -3.40 10.37 21.64
N PHE A 189 -3.26 9.84 20.42
CA PHE A 189 -3.29 10.62 19.18
C PHE A 189 -4.69 11.19 18.91
N VAL A 190 -5.74 10.39 19.10
CA VAL A 190 -7.13 10.87 19.00
C VAL A 190 -7.43 11.90 20.10
N SER A 191 -6.95 11.68 21.32
CA SER A 191 -7.10 12.64 22.42
C SER A 191 -6.36 13.94 22.13
N PHE A 192 -5.16 13.88 21.56
CA PHE A 192 -4.37 15.02 21.12
C PHE A 192 -5.09 15.81 20.01
N TRP A 193 -5.62 15.14 18.98
CA TRP A 193 -6.39 15.80 17.93
C TRP A 193 -7.68 16.43 18.45
N LYS A 194 -8.39 15.78 19.38
CA LYS A 194 -9.54 16.37 20.07
C LYS A 194 -9.16 17.61 20.89
N LEU A 195 -7.98 17.60 21.50
CA LEU A 195 -7.46 18.72 22.28
C LEU A 195 -7.06 19.89 21.36
N LEU A 196 -6.45 19.61 20.21
CA LEU A 196 -6.17 20.57 19.16
C LEU A 196 -7.45 21.19 18.59
N LEU A 197 -8.45 20.38 18.23
CA LEU A 197 -9.76 20.85 17.77
C LEU A 197 -10.42 21.76 18.82
N LYS A 198 -10.41 21.34 20.09
CA LYS A 198 -10.97 22.13 21.20
C LYS A 198 -10.18 23.42 21.48
N ALA A 199 -8.87 23.42 21.25
CA ALA A 199 -8.03 24.62 21.32
C ALA A 199 -8.33 25.57 20.15
N MET A 200 -8.56 25.02 18.94
CA MET A 200 -8.98 25.81 17.77
C MET A 200 -10.40 26.36 17.89
N GLU A 201 -11.31 25.69 18.61
CA GLU A 201 -12.67 26.18 18.89
C GLU A 201 -12.70 27.29 19.97
N ARG A 202 -11.79 27.23 20.94
CA ARG A 202 -11.73 28.21 22.05
C ARG A 202 -11.03 29.50 21.69
N SER A 203 -10.17 29.48 20.68
CA SER A 203 -9.53 30.68 20.18
C SER A 203 -10.19 31.02 18.85
N SER A 204 -10.66 32.25 18.71
CA SER A 204 -11.05 32.90 17.46
C SER A 204 -9.82 33.03 16.53
N THR A 205 -9.19 31.91 16.21
CA THR A 205 -7.84 31.80 15.63
C THR A 205 -7.84 31.78 14.11
N LEU A 206 -8.97 32.00 13.45
CA LEU A 206 -8.96 32.28 12.01
C LEU A 206 -8.37 33.67 11.72
N GLN A 207 -8.48 34.63 12.64
CA GLN A 207 -7.84 35.96 12.48
C GLN A 207 -6.34 35.93 12.81
N THR A 208 -5.90 35.14 13.80
CA THR A 208 -4.49 35.05 14.19
C THR A 208 -3.64 34.29 13.18
N PHE A 209 -4.19 33.25 12.52
CA PHE A 209 -3.48 32.52 11.48
C PHE A 209 -3.28 33.40 10.21
N HIS A 210 -4.25 34.26 9.89
CA HIS A 210 -4.13 35.24 8.80
C HIS A 210 -3.12 36.36 9.14
N ALA A 211 -2.99 36.75 10.42
CA ALA A 211 -1.97 37.71 10.87
C ALA A 211 -0.55 37.13 10.86
N MET A 212 -0.39 35.84 11.17
CA MET A 212 0.91 35.14 11.14
C MET A 212 1.40 34.84 9.71
N LEU A 213 0.50 34.58 8.77
CA LEU A 213 0.87 34.38 7.36
C LEU A 213 1.08 35.71 6.62
N GLY A 214 0.45 36.80 7.07
CA GLY A 214 0.63 38.15 6.53
C GLY A 214 1.96 38.81 6.90
N SER A 215 2.60 38.42 7.99
CA SER A 215 3.93 38.95 8.39
C SER A 215 5.11 38.31 7.64
N MET A 216 4.88 37.27 6.85
CA MET A 216 5.88 36.66 5.95
C MET A 216 5.77 37.12 4.49
N ARG A 217 4.97 38.17 4.22
CA ARG A 217 4.94 38.85 2.92
C ARG A 217 4.94 40.36 3.10
N LYS A 218 6.14 40.93 3.25
CA LYS A 218 6.60 42.17 2.59
C LYS A 218 8.14 42.15 2.60
N PRO A 219 8.77 42.69 1.54
CA PRO A 219 10.09 42.30 1.07
C PRO A 219 11.23 42.54 2.07
#